data_AF-A0A2A4T2K3-F1
#
_entry.id   AF-A0A2A4T2K3-F1
#
_cell.length_a   1.000
_cell.length_b   1.000
_cell.length_c   1.000
_cell.angle_alpha   90.00
_cell.angle_beta   90.00
_cell.angle_gamma   90.00
#
_symmetry.space_group_name_H-M   'P 1'
#
loop_
_entity.id
_entity.type
_entity.pdbx_description
1 polymer ?
#
loop_
_entity_poly.entity_id
_entity_poly.type
_entity_poly.pdbx_seq_one_letter_code
_entity_poly.pdbx_strand_id
1 'polypeptide(L)'
;MLSTHERELKEGKIGVIPTDTLYGVVASSRVIDAVDKIYRVRNRATDKPCIVLISDTADLSEFGIELNDYQKSILEKAWPGAVSVIFPVTSGAWEHVHRGQNSIAFRVPEDESLRKCLSQTGPLIAPSANKEGEKPAQTIEEAKTYFGDTVDFYCDGGVQDAEPSAIIKFAGDSVDVIRGKFDL
;
A
#
# COMPACT_ATOMS: atom_id res chain seq x y z
N MET A 1 6.72 16.58 6.71
CA MET A 1 7.79 15.70 6.19
C MET A 1 7.28 14.85 5.02
N LEU A 2 6.11 14.20 5.12
CA LEU A 2 5.47 13.53 3.97
C LEU A 2 4.97 14.50 2.88
N SER A 3 4.39 15.64 3.29
CA SER A 3 3.83 16.65 2.37
C SER A 3 4.84 17.25 1.38
N THR A 4 6.14 17.14 1.66
CA THR A 4 7.22 17.66 0.82
C THR A 4 7.44 16.83 -0.45
N HIS A 5 7.01 15.56 -0.46
CA HIS A 5 7.26 14.62 -1.57
C HIS A 5 6.02 14.32 -2.40
N GLU A 6 4.90 15.02 -2.17
CA GLU A 6 3.64 14.83 -2.91
C GLU A 6 3.84 15.04 -4.42
N ARG A 7 4.59 16.07 -4.79
CA ARG A 7 4.91 16.37 -6.19
C ARG A 7 5.77 15.27 -6.80
N GLU A 8 6.79 14.81 -6.08
CA GLU A 8 7.70 13.77 -6.55
C GLU A 8 6.93 12.47 -6.82
N LEU A 9 6.03 12.07 -5.91
CA LEU A 9 5.17 10.90 -6.08
C LEU A 9 4.27 11.01 -7.31
N LYS A 10 3.69 12.20 -7.57
CA LYS A 10 2.90 12.47 -8.78
C LYS A 10 3.73 12.41 -10.05
N GLU A 11 5.01 12.80 -9.99
CA GLU A 11 5.97 12.74 -11.09
C GLU A 11 6.57 11.33 -11.29
N GLY A 12 6.09 10.32 -10.56
CA GLY A 12 6.54 8.92 -10.69
C GLY A 12 7.83 8.61 -9.96
N LYS A 13 8.28 9.49 -9.06
CA LYS A 13 9.39 9.20 -8.14
C LYS A 13 8.98 8.15 -7.13
N ILE A 14 9.96 7.39 -6.65
CA ILE A 14 9.74 6.37 -5.63
C ILE A 14 10.50 6.75 -4.37
N GLY A 15 9.96 6.43 -3.20
CA GLY A 15 10.62 6.77 -1.94
C GLY A 15 10.30 5.79 -0.84
N VAL A 16 11.01 5.90 0.28
CA VAL A 16 10.68 5.17 1.49
C VAL A 16 10.04 6.12 2.49
N ILE A 17 8.88 5.74 3.01
CA ILE A 17 8.11 6.55 3.97
C ILE A 17 7.69 5.73 5.19
N PRO A 18 7.57 6.35 6.38
CA PRO A 18 6.92 5.70 7.51
C PRO A 18 5.42 5.53 7.20
N THR A 19 4.83 4.44 7.68
CA THR A 19 3.36 4.27 7.70
C THR A 19 2.87 4.04 9.13
N ASP A 20 1.57 3.81 9.31
CA ASP A 20 0.94 3.37 10.55
C ASP A 20 1.32 1.94 10.98
N THR A 21 2.14 1.24 10.20
CA THR A 21 2.60 -0.13 10.49
C THR A 21 4.12 -0.26 10.30
N LEU A 22 4.56 -0.46 9.06
CA LEU A 22 5.96 -0.61 8.70
C LEU A 22 6.36 0.49 7.72
N TYR A 23 7.66 0.75 7.60
CA TYR A 23 8.14 1.56 6.48
C TYR A 23 7.69 0.94 5.15
N GLY A 24 7.18 1.78 4.26
CA GLY A 24 6.77 1.41 2.92
C GLY A 24 7.73 1.96 1.89
N VAL A 25 8.08 1.16 0.87
CA VAL A 25 8.66 1.70 -0.36
C VAL A 25 7.52 2.00 -1.32
N VAL A 26 7.33 3.27 -1.65
CA VAL A 26 6.11 3.79 -2.23
C VAL A 26 6.31 4.41 -3.60
N ALA A 27 5.27 4.30 -4.43
CA ALA A 27 5.16 4.96 -5.72
C ALA A 27 3.69 5.24 -6.05
N SER A 28 3.42 6.17 -6.97
CA SER A 28 2.05 6.34 -7.47
C SER A 28 1.57 5.09 -8.21
N SER A 29 0.40 4.58 -7.84
CA SER A 29 -0.21 3.42 -8.52
C SER A 29 -0.62 3.74 -9.96
N ARG A 30 -0.81 5.02 -10.28
CA ARG A 30 -1.21 5.51 -11.61
C ARG A 30 -0.06 5.52 -12.61
N VAL A 31 1.18 5.44 -12.14
CA VAL A 31 2.38 5.54 -12.99
C VAL A 31 2.99 4.15 -13.17
N ILE A 32 2.76 3.55 -14.34
CA ILE A 32 3.20 2.18 -14.70
C ILE A 32 4.70 1.99 -14.41
N ASP A 33 5.54 2.89 -14.93
CA ASP A 33 6.99 2.79 -14.78
C ASP A 33 7.46 2.86 -13.31
N ALA A 34 6.74 3.61 -12.48
CA ALA A 34 7.04 3.76 -11.06
C ALA A 34 6.68 2.49 -10.29
N VAL A 35 5.53 1.89 -10.60
CA VAL A 35 5.14 0.57 -10.09
C VAL A 35 6.17 -0.49 -10.48
N ASP A 36 6.58 -0.56 -11.75
CA ASP A 36 7.61 -1.50 -12.20
C ASP A 36 8.98 -1.23 -11.56
N LYS A 37 9.32 0.03 -11.26
CA LYS A 37 10.52 0.38 -10.48
C LYS A 37 10.45 -0.23 -9.08
N ILE A 38 9.30 -0.20 -8.39
CA ILE A 38 9.12 -0.85 -7.08
C ILE A 38 9.44 -2.34 -7.14
N TYR A 39 8.92 -3.07 -8.12
CA TYR A 39 9.20 -4.51 -8.27
C TYR A 39 10.69 -4.77 -8.51
N ARG A 40 11.33 -3.99 -9.39
CA ARG A 40 12.78 -4.10 -9.67
C ARG A 40 13.63 -3.83 -8.44
N VAL A 41 13.41 -2.71 -7.74
CA VAL A 41 14.25 -2.34 -6.57
C VAL A 41 14.04 -3.29 -5.41
N ARG A 42 12.86 -3.92 -5.29
CA ARG A 42 12.61 -4.93 -4.27
C ARG A 42 13.09 -6.33 -4.66
N ASN A 43 13.49 -6.54 -5.91
CA ASN A 43 13.70 -7.87 -6.47
C ASN A 43 12.48 -8.78 -6.23
N ARG A 44 11.27 -8.24 -6.48
CA ARG A 44 10.01 -8.92 -6.20
C ARG A 44 9.52 -9.71 -7.41
N ALA A 45 9.02 -10.92 -7.17
CA ALA A 45 8.29 -11.71 -8.15
C ALA A 45 7.12 -10.90 -8.77
N THR A 46 7.10 -10.85 -10.09
CA THR A 46 6.20 -9.98 -10.86
C THR A 46 4.73 -10.40 -10.81
N ASP A 47 4.44 -11.60 -10.33
CA ASP A 47 3.10 -12.19 -10.23
C ASP A 47 2.47 -11.99 -8.84
N LYS A 48 3.16 -11.34 -7.90
CA LYS A 48 2.67 -11.06 -6.54
C LYS A 48 2.30 -9.58 -6.38
N PRO A 49 1.01 -9.20 -6.47
CA PRO A 49 0.57 -7.83 -6.23
C PRO A 49 1.06 -7.28 -4.88
N CYS A 50 1.25 -5.97 -4.81
CA CYS A 50 1.51 -5.28 -3.54
C CYS A 50 0.24 -4.58 -3.05
N ILE A 51 0.25 -4.18 -1.78
CA ILE A 51 -0.82 -3.38 -1.18
C ILE A 51 -0.80 -1.98 -1.79
N VAL A 52 -1.99 -1.40 -2.00
CA VAL A 52 -2.21 -0.01 -2.36
C VAL A 52 -2.79 0.74 -1.17
N LEU A 53 -2.18 1.85 -0.78
CA LEU A 53 -2.73 2.77 0.20
C LEU A 53 -3.64 3.78 -0.49
N ILE A 54 -4.78 4.04 0.13
CA ILE A 54 -5.80 5.00 -0.30
C ILE A 54 -6.13 5.94 0.85
N SER A 55 -6.64 7.13 0.54
CA SER A 55 -6.89 8.17 1.53
C SER A 55 -8.16 7.93 2.32
N ASP A 56 -9.18 7.39 1.66
CA ASP A 56 -10.47 7.00 2.21
C ASP A 56 -11.13 5.89 1.38
N THR A 57 -12.31 5.41 1.80
CA THR A 57 -13.06 4.35 1.11
C THR A 57 -13.61 4.75 -0.25
N ALA A 58 -13.84 6.04 -0.53
CA ALA A 58 -14.40 6.51 -1.79
C ALA A 58 -13.38 6.39 -2.95
N ASP A 59 -12.07 6.41 -2.65
CA ASP A 59 -11.00 6.15 -3.61
C ASP A 59 -11.11 4.77 -4.29
N LEU A 60 -11.81 3.81 -3.69
CA LEU A 60 -12.05 2.49 -4.30
C LEU A 60 -12.81 2.57 -5.63
N SER A 61 -13.61 3.62 -5.83
CA SER A 61 -14.37 3.83 -7.07
C SER A 61 -13.46 4.03 -8.29
N GLU A 62 -12.24 4.55 -8.12
CA GLU A 62 -11.23 4.66 -9.17
C GLU A 62 -10.81 3.29 -9.74
N PHE A 63 -10.97 2.23 -8.96
CA PHE A 63 -10.66 0.86 -9.33
C PHE A 63 -11.91 0.08 -9.79
N GLY A 64 -13.06 0.75 -9.92
CA GLY A 64 -14.34 0.14 -10.30
C GLY A 64 -14.96 -0.72 -9.19
N ILE A 65 -14.61 -0.47 -7.93
CA ILE A 65 -15.13 -1.21 -6.78
C ILE A 65 -16.35 -0.47 -6.22
N GLU A 66 -17.48 -1.16 -6.20
CA GLU A 66 -18.71 -0.71 -5.55
C GLU A 66 -18.98 -1.58 -4.31
N LEU A 67 -19.24 -0.93 -3.18
CA LEU A 67 -19.43 -1.61 -1.90
C LEU A 67 -20.91 -1.82 -1.61
N ASN A 68 -21.28 -3.05 -1.24
CA ASN A 68 -22.58 -3.32 -0.63
C ASN A 68 -22.56 -2.93 0.87
N ASP A 69 -23.73 -2.94 1.51
CA ASP A 69 -23.87 -2.45 2.88
C ASP A 69 -23.13 -3.32 3.91
N TYR A 70 -23.07 -4.64 3.68
CA TYR A 70 -22.26 -5.53 4.51
C TYR A 70 -20.78 -5.16 4.44
N GLN A 71 -20.23 -5.00 3.23
CA GLN A 71 -18.84 -4.61 3.02
C GLN A 71 -18.52 -3.25 3.66
N LYS A 72 -19.41 -2.25 3.52
CA LYS A 72 -19.26 -0.95 4.21
C LYS A 72 -19.17 -1.13 5.72
N SER A 73 -20.06 -1.92 6.33
CA SER A 73 -20.05 -2.17 7.77
C SER A 73 -18.77 -2.85 8.27
N ILE A 74 -18.16 -3.71 7.44
CA ILE A 74 -16.85 -4.32 7.74
C ILE A 74 -15.73 -3.29 7.61
N LEU A 75 -15.75 -2.48 6.56
CA LEU A 75 -14.73 -1.46 6.33
C LEU A 75 -14.73 -0.37 7.40
N GLU A 76 -15.89 0.01 7.94
CA GLU A 76 -15.98 0.96 9.07
C GLU A 76 -15.24 0.46 10.33
N LYS A 77 -15.11 -0.86 10.50
CA LYS A 77 -14.32 -1.47 11.59
C LYS A 77 -12.85 -1.65 11.22
N ALA A 78 -12.56 -1.87 9.94
CA ALA A 78 -11.22 -2.14 9.46
C ALA A 78 -10.39 -0.87 9.21
N TRP A 79 -11.05 0.23 8.81
CA TRP A 79 -10.43 1.43 8.27
C TRP A 79 -10.96 2.72 8.91
N PRO A 80 -10.10 3.73 9.14
CA PRO A 80 -8.64 3.70 9.01
C PRO A 80 -7.98 2.72 9.99
N GLY A 81 -6.93 2.02 9.57
CA GLY A 81 -6.28 1.03 10.44
C GLY A 81 -5.36 0.04 9.75
N ALA A 82 -4.75 -0.84 10.56
CA ALA A 82 -3.79 -1.86 10.15
C ALA A 82 -4.44 -3.11 9.50
N VAL A 83 -5.48 -2.93 8.69
CA VAL A 83 -6.16 -4.01 7.95
C VAL A 83 -6.12 -3.71 6.45
N SER A 84 -5.68 -4.66 5.65
CA SER A 84 -5.70 -4.58 4.19
C SER A 84 -6.77 -5.51 3.64
N VAL A 85 -7.57 -5.03 2.69
CA VAL A 85 -8.72 -5.77 2.16
C VAL A 85 -8.53 -6.04 0.68
N ILE A 86 -8.63 -7.30 0.28
CA ILE A 86 -8.51 -7.72 -1.12
C ILE A 86 -9.85 -7.53 -1.83
N PHE A 87 -9.82 -6.75 -2.92
CA PHE A 87 -10.96 -6.57 -3.80
C PHE A 87 -10.67 -7.09 -5.21
N PRO A 88 -11.68 -7.60 -5.93
CA PRO A 88 -11.56 -7.90 -7.35
C PRO A 88 -11.35 -6.60 -8.13
N VAL A 89 -10.35 -6.59 -9.01
CA VAL A 89 -10.07 -5.50 -9.95
C VAL A 89 -9.68 -6.13 -11.27
N THR A 90 -10.62 -6.16 -12.22
CA THR A 90 -10.49 -6.86 -13.51
C THR A 90 -10.19 -5.94 -14.68
N SER A 91 -10.24 -4.62 -14.46
CA SER A 91 -9.95 -3.64 -15.51
C SER A 91 -8.47 -3.71 -15.90
N GLY A 92 -8.20 -3.90 -17.20
CA GLY A 92 -6.84 -3.91 -17.74
C GLY A 92 -6.09 -2.58 -17.55
N ALA A 93 -6.79 -1.49 -17.23
CA ALA A 93 -6.16 -0.23 -16.83
C ALA A 93 -5.30 -0.34 -15.55
N TRP A 94 -5.52 -1.39 -14.75
CA TRP A 94 -4.80 -1.65 -13.51
C TRP A 94 -3.92 -2.92 -13.58
N GLU A 95 -3.65 -3.45 -14.76
CA GLU A 95 -2.89 -4.70 -14.94
C GLU A 95 -1.47 -4.62 -14.37
N HIS A 96 -0.82 -3.47 -14.49
CA HIS A 96 0.50 -3.23 -13.89
C HIS A 96 0.50 -3.26 -12.36
N VAL A 97 -0.67 -3.06 -11.72
CA VAL A 97 -0.85 -3.13 -10.26
C VAL A 97 -1.32 -4.51 -9.82
N HIS A 98 -2.37 -5.05 -10.45
CA HIS A 98 -2.94 -6.36 -10.09
C HIS A 98 -2.15 -7.54 -10.65
N ARG A 99 -1.19 -7.31 -11.55
CA ARG A 99 -0.22 -8.30 -12.06
C ARG A 99 -0.86 -9.61 -12.55
N GLY A 100 -1.95 -9.50 -13.31
CA GLY A 100 -2.71 -10.67 -13.80
C GLY A 100 -3.52 -11.44 -12.74
N GLN A 101 -3.46 -11.07 -11.45
CA GLN A 101 -4.25 -11.71 -10.38
C GLN A 101 -5.70 -11.21 -10.29
N ASN A 102 -6.08 -10.24 -11.12
CA ASN A 102 -7.42 -9.63 -11.17
C ASN A 102 -7.96 -9.19 -9.79
N SER A 103 -7.06 -8.83 -8.88
CA SER A 103 -7.37 -8.39 -7.53
C SER A 103 -6.25 -7.53 -6.96
N ILE A 104 -6.61 -6.60 -6.08
CA ILE A 104 -5.68 -5.67 -5.41
C ILE A 104 -6.06 -5.61 -3.93
N ALA A 105 -5.05 -5.58 -3.06
CA ALA A 105 -5.24 -5.31 -1.63
C ALA A 105 -5.15 -3.81 -1.37
N PHE A 106 -6.17 -3.24 -0.73
CA PHE A 106 -6.23 -1.84 -0.37
C PHE A 106 -6.12 -1.64 1.14
N ARG A 107 -5.64 -0.47 1.59
CA ARG A 107 -5.70 -0.06 3.00
C ARG A 107 -5.87 1.46 3.10
N VAL A 108 -6.74 1.88 4.01
CA VAL A 108 -6.77 3.26 4.51
C VAL A 108 -5.92 3.29 5.80
N PRO A 109 -4.73 3.91 5.79
CA PRO A 109 -3.85 3.92 6.97
C PRO A 109 -4.40 4.80 8.09
N GLU A 110 -4.15 4.43 9.35
CA GLU A 110 -4.62 5.20 10.52
C GLU A 110 -4.02 6.62 10.58
N ASP A 111 -2.73 6.74 10.22
CA ASP A 111 -1.97 7.99 10.22
C ASP A 111 -2.67 9.07 9.35
N GLU A 112 -3.18 10.09 10.03
CA GLU A 112 -3.90 11.21 9.41
C GLU A 112 -3.01 12.02 8.46
N SER A 113 -1.72 12.19 8.78
CA SER A 113 -0.78 12.90 7.91
C SER A 113 -0.53 12.12 6.62
N LEU A 114 -0.46 10.78 6.71
CA LEU A 114 -0.36 9.92 5.54
C LEU A 114 -1.64 9.94 4.70
N ARG A 115 -2.83 9.86 5.31
CA ARG A 115 -4.11 10.01 4.59
C ARG A 115 -4.22 11.37 3.89
N LYS A 116 -3.76 12.45 4.52
CA LYS A 116 -3.72 13.77 3.89
C LYS A 116 -2.76 13.81 2.70
N CYS A 117 -1.61 13.16 2.79
CA CYS A 117 -0.70 13.00 1.64
C CYS A 117 -1.37 12.21 0.50
N LEU A 118 -2.08 11.12 0.84
CA LEU A 118 -2.81 10.29 -0.12
C LEU A 118 -3.94 11.06 -0.80
N SER A 119 -4.67 11.93 -0.09
CA SER A 119 -5.73 12.74 -0.73
C SER A 119 -5.17 13.74 -1.74
N GLN A 120 -3.90 14.14 -1.59
CA GLN A 120 -3.22 15.00 -2.57
C GLN A 120 -2.61 14.18 -3.71
N THR A 121 -1.95 13.06 -3.40
CA THR A 121 -1.16 12.26 -4.37
C THR A 121 -1.99 11.26 -5.17
N GLY A 122 -3.11 10.81 -4.62
CA GLY A 122 -3.85 9.65 -5.07
C GLY A 122 -3.27 8.34 -4.51
N PRO A 123 -3.77 7.18 -4.99
CA PRO A 123 -3.40 5.88 -4.45
C PRO A 123 -1.92 5.55 -4.65
N LEU A 124 -1.24 5.09 -3.60
CA LEU A 124 0.17 4.70 -3.65
C LEU A 124 0.33 3.19 -3.48
N ILE A 125 1.09 2.54 -4.35
CA ILE A 125 1.55 1.18 -4.08
C ILE A 125 2.57 1.25 -2.93
N ALA A 126 2.43 0.41 -1.92
CA ALA A 126 3.20 0.52 -0.68
C ALA A 126 3.49 -0.84 -0.02
N PRO A 127 4.29 -1.71 -0.66
CA PRO A 127 4.86 -2.84 0.06
C PRO A 127 5.81 -2.38 1.17
N SER A 128 6.07 -3.27 2.13
CA SER A 128 7.11 -3.07 3.15
C SER A 128 8.47 -2.77 2.53
N ALA A 129 9.24 -1.92 3.20
CA ALA A 129 10.56 -1.47 2.80
C ALA A 129 11.62 -2.55 3.05
N ASN A 130 11.65 -3.56 2.19
CA ASN A 130 12.64 -4.64 2.15
C ASN A 130 12.79 -5.23 0.76
N LYS A 131 13.93 -5.88 0.51
CA LYS A 131 14.06 -6.84 -0.61
C LYS A 131 13.18 -8.05 -0.35
N GLU A 132 12.70 -8.72 -1.40
CA GLU A 132 11.92 -9.95 -1.22
C GLU A 132 12.73 -11.00 -0.43
N GLY A 133 12.11 -11.57 0.60
CA GLY A 133 12.75 -12.54 1.51
C GLY A 133 13.40 -11.92 2.75
N GLU A 134 13.75 -10.63 2.72
CA GLU A 134 14.36 -9.93 3.85
C GLU A 134 13.34 -9.42 4.87
N LYS A 135 13.78 -9.08 6.08
CA LYS A 135 12.93 -8.42 7.08
C LYS A 135 12.59 -6.98 6.66
N PRO A 136 11.38 -6.47 6.93
CA PRO A 136 11.07 -5.04 6.80
C PRO A 136 12.05 -4.18 7.58
N ALA A 137 12.49 -3.07 6.99
CA ALA A 137 13.29 -2.07 7.69
C ALA A 137 12.49 -1.41 8.81
N GLN A 138 13.08 -1.30 9.99
CA GLN A 138 12.55 -0.60 11.15
C GLN A 138 13.03 0.86 11.23
N THR A 139 14.10 1.20 10.51
CA THR A 139 14.66 2.56 10.44
C THR A 139 15.00 2.96 9.00
N ILE A 140 15.24 4.26 8.77
CA ILE A 140 15.70 4.73 7.47
C ILE A 140 17.12 4.27 7.15
N GLU A 141 17.98 4.06 8.15
CA GLU A 141 19.33 3.52 7.97
C GLU A 141 19.29 2.08 7.41
N GLU A 142 18.39 1.26 7.94
CA GLU A 142 18.15 -0.10 7.41
C GLU A 142 17.57 -0.03 5.99
N ALA A 143 16.59 0.86 5.76
CA ALA A 143 16.02 1.03 4.43
C ALA A 143 17.07 1.49 3.40
N LYS A 144 18.00 2.37 3.79
CA LYS A 144 19.13 2.80 2.94
C LYS A 144 20.09 1.66 2.65
N THR A 145 20.27 0.70 3.57
CA THR A 145 21.06 -0.51 3.31
C THR A 145 20.41 -1.37 2.22
N TYR A 146 19.09 -1.41 2.14
CA TYR A 146 18.38 -2.11 1.07
C TYR A 146 18.35 -1.35 -0.25
N PHE A 147 18.05 -0.06 -0.21
CA PHE A 147 17.66 0.68 -1.42
C PHE A 147 18.72 1.67 -1.90
N GLY A 148 19.64 2.16 -1.06
CA GLY A 148 20.69 3.12 -1.46
C GLY A 148 20.14 4.23 -2.35
N ASP A 149 20.76 4.42 -3.52
CA ASP A 149 20.35 5.43 -4.51
C ASP A 149 19.31 4.90 -5.53
N THR A 150 18.75 3.71 -5.32
CA THR A 150 17.73 3.14 -6.22
C THR A 150 16.33 3.74 -6.01
N VAL A 151 16.10 4.41 -4.89
CA VAL A 151 14.91 5.23 -4.60
C VAL A 151 15.28 6.70 -4.57
N ASP A 152 14.32 7.57 -4.86
CA ASP A 152 14.55 9.00 -5.07
C ASP A 152 14.56 9.80 -3.75
N PHE A 153 13.87 9.33 -2.70
CA PHE A 153 13.84 9.99 -1.39
C PHE A 153 13.56 9.04 -0.22
N TYR A 154 13.84 9.53 0.99
CA TYR A 154 13.58 8.86 2.26
C TYR A 154 12.96 9.85 3.24
N CYS A 155 11.87 9.48 3.90
CA CYS A 155 11.28 10.25 5.00
C CYS A 155 11.58 9.56 6.33
N ASP A 156 12.21 10.25 7.26
CA ASP A 156 12.53 9.68 8.58
C ASP A 156 11.37 9.86 9.57
N GLY A 157 10.74 8.74 9.92
CA GLY A 157 9.70 8.66 10.96
C GLY A 157 10.19 8.04 12.27
N GLY A 158 11.50 7.88 12.47
CA GLY A 158 12.08 7.17 13.61
C GLY A 158 11.98 5.65 13.48
N VAL A 159 12.05 4.97 14.63
CA VAL A 159 11.99 3.50 14.71
C VAL A 159 10.53 3.03 14.59
N GLN A 160 10.27 2.06 13.71
CA GLN A 160 8.99 1.36 13.59
C GLN A 160 9.14 -0.11 13.97
N ASP A 161 8.49 -0.51 15.06
CA ASP A 161 8.46 -1.88 15.57
C ASP A 161 7.02 -2.39 15.69
N ALA A 162 6.25 -2.21 14.62
CA ALA A 162 4.87 -2.69 14.53
C ALA A 162 4.75 -3.89 13.59
N GLU A 163 3.71 -4.69 13.80
CA GLU A 163 3.42 -5.85 12.95
C GLU A 163 2.89 -5.43 11.58
N PRO A 164 3.07 -6.25 10.53
CA PRO A 164 2.40 -6.05 9.25
C PRO A 164 0.87 -6.04 9.42
N SER A 165 0.17 -5.31 8.54
CA SER A 165 -1.30 -5.31 8.53
C SER A 165 -1.90 -6.72 8.39
N ALA A 166 -3.05 -6.92 9.01
CA ALA A 166 -3.89 -8.06 8.67
C ALA A 166 -4.31 -7.98 7.20
N ILE A 167 -4.52 -9.12 6.55
CA ILE A 167 -5.06 -9.18 5.20
C ILE A 167 -6.34 -9.99 5.25
N ILE A 168 -7.43 -9.40 4.78
CA ILE A 168 -8.74 -10.05 4.71
C ILE A 168 -9.29 -10.04 3.28
N LYS A 169 -10.23 -10.93 3.01
CA LYS A 169 -10.95 -11.03 1.74
C LYS A 169 -12.42 -11.33 2.02
N PHE A 170 -13.32 -10.69 1.27
CA PHE A 170 -14.74 -11.02 1.34
C PHE A 170 -15.03 -12.37 0.66
N ALA A 171 -15.87 -13.17 1.29
CA ALA A 171 -16.36 -14.46 0.81
C ALA A 171 -17.89 -14.51 0.97
N GLY A 172 -18.62 -13.91 0.03
CA GLY A 172 -20.06 -13.71 0.18
C GLY A 172 -20.36 -12.78 1.37
N ASP A 173 -21.09 -13.31 2.35
CA ASP A 173 -21.48 -12.59 3.58
C ASP A 173 -20.54 -12.89 4.78
N SER A 174 -19.34 -13.39 4.49
CA SER A 174 -18.28 -13.60 5.49
C SER A 174 -16.95 -12.97 5.07
N VAL A 175 -16.02 -12.96 6.01
CA VAL A 175 -14.66 -12.45 5.84
C VAL A 175 -13.66 -13.57 6.10
N ASP A 176 -12.80 -13.85 5.13
CA ASP A 176 -11.66 -14.74 5.29
C ASP A 176 -10.44 -13.94 5.74
N VAL A 177 -9.78 -14.38 6.80
CA VAL A 177 -8.49 -13.82 7.24
C VAL A 177 -7.37 -14.58 6.54
N ILE A 178 -6.70 -13.91 5.60
CA ILE A 178 -5.58 -14.46 4.82
C ILE A 178 -4.28 -14.38 5.62
N ARG A 179 -4.11 -13.32 6.41
CA ARG A 179 -2.94 -13.08 7.26
C ARG A 179 -3.30 -12.21 8.46
N GLY A 180 -2.65 -12.44 9.60
CA GLY A 180 -2.78 -11.59 10.78
C GLY A 180 -4.05 -11.91 11.57
N LYS A 181 -4.57 -10.92 12.31
CA LYS A 181 -5.79 -11.04 13.11
C LYS A 181 -6.74 -9.90 12.77
N PHE A 182 -8.02 -10.22 12.64
CA PHE A 182 -9.09 -9.25 12.46
C PHE A 182 -10.35 -9.82 13.11
N ASP A 183 -10.79 -9.17 14.18
CA ASP A 183 -11.97 -9.58 14.95
C ASP A 183 -13.14 -8.68 14.54
N LEU A 184 -14.27 -9.30 14.19
CA LEU A 184 -15.50 -8.63 13.72
C LEU A 184 -16.41 -8.17 14.87
#